data_AF-A0A2V5RZX9-F1
#
_entry.id   AF-A0A2V5RZX9-F1
#
_cell.length_a   1.000
_cell.length_b   1.000
_cell.length_c   1.000
_cell.angle_alpha   90.00
_cell.angle_beta   90.00
_cell.angle_gamma   90.00
#
_symmetry.space_group_name_H-M   'P 1'
#
loop_
_entity.id
_entity.type
_entity.pdbx_description
1 polymer ?
#
loop_
_entity_poly.entity_id
_entity_poly.type
_entity_poly.pdbx_seq_one_letter_code
_entity_poly.pdbx_strand_id
1 'polypeptide(L)'
;MAEEKIEIGSHCLISWNVGIADSDFHPLEPAQRLIDAQALAPYFKDRPSRPKLKTAPVKIADNVWIGMNATILKGVSIGENSVVAAGSVVSKSVP
;
A
#
# COMPACT_ATOMS: atom_id res chain seq x y z
N MET A 1 -4.17 -4.49 0.13
CA MET A 1 -3.01 -5.41 0.09
C MET A 1 -2.21 -5.14 1.35
N ALA A 2 -2.30 -6.05 2.34
CA ALA A 2 -1.73 -5.83 3.67
C ALA A 2 -0.63 -6.86 3.94
N GLU A 3 0.58 -6.39 4.20
CA GLU A 3 1.73 -7.16 4.72
C GLU A 3 1.93 -6.93 6.22
N GLU A 4 1.54 -5.76 6.75
CA GLU A 4 1.66 -5.38 8.16
C GLU A 4 0.29 -5.08 8.79
N LYS A 5 -0.34 -3.97 8.41
CA LYS A 5 -1.63 -3.53 8.95
C LYS A 5 -2.27 -2.43 8.10
N ILE A 6 -3.54 -2.60 7.79
CA ILE A 6 -4.42 -1.55 7.25
C ILE A 6 -5.60 -1.41 8.21
N GLU A 7 -5.77 -0.22 8.77
CA GLU A 7 -6.88 0.10 9.69
C GLU A 7 -7.85 1.04 9.02
N ILE A 8 -9.14 0.69 9.07
CA ILE A 8 -10.23 1.49 8.51
C ILE A 8 -11.22 1.78 9.63
N GLY A 9 -11.50 3.05 9.85
CA GLY A 9 -12.43 3.55 10.84
C GLY A 9 -13.90 3.26 10.49
N SER A 10 -14.77 3.74 11.35
CA SER A 10 -16.22 3.59 11.22
C SER A 10 -16.78 4.52 10.15
N HIS A 11 -17.91 4.13 9.54
CA HIS A 11 -18.67 4.97 8.59
C HIS A 11 -17.89 5.44 7.34
N CYS A 12 -16.81 4.74 6.97
CA CYS A 12 -16.08 5.04 5.75
C CYS A 12 -16.87 4.61 4.50
N LEU A 13 -16.74 5.40 3.44
CA LEU A 13 -17.19 5.05 2.09
C LEU A 13 -15.98 4.79 1.22
N ILE A 14 -15.80 3.57 0.75
CA ILE A 14 -14.69 3.19 -0.15
C ILE A 14 -15.29 2.76 -1.48
N SER A 15 -14.99 3.53 -2.52
CA SER A 15 -15.57 3.32 -3.85
C SER A 15 -14.91 2.15 -4.60
N TRP A 16 -15.35 1.93 -5.83
CA TRP A 16 -14.87 0.83 -6.67
C TRP A 16 -13.38 0.94 -7.00
N ASN A 17 -12.69 -0.20 -6.95
CA ASN A 17 -11.29 -0.35 -7.37
C ASN A 17 -10.31 0.58 -6.63
N VAL A 18 -10.56 0.85 -5.34
CA VAL A 18 -9.59 1.54 -4.49
C VAL A 18 -8.46 0.57 -4.11
N GLY A 19 -7.23 0.95 -4.40
CA GLY A 19 -6.02 0.26 -3.95
C GLY A 19 -5.55 0.82 -2.62
N ILE A 20 -5.36 -0.02 -1.61
CA ILE A 20 -4.75 0.36 -0.32
C ILE A 20 -3.59 -0.60 -0.06
N ALA A 21 -2.39 -0.08 0.12
CA ALA A 21 -1.19 -0.88 0.31
C ALA A 21 -0.36 -0.35 1.48
N ASP A 22 0.13 -1.25 2.35
CA ASP A 22 1.05 -0.94 3.45
C ASP A 22 2.49 -1.41 3.15
N SER A 23 2.78 -1.80 1.90
CA SER A 23 4.07 -2.28 1.41
C SER A 23 4.27 -1.86 -0.05
N ASP A 24 5.53 -1.79 -0.49
CA ASP A 24 5.89 -1.60 -1.90
C ASP A 24 5.88 -2.94 -2.68
N PHE A 25 5.70 -4.08 -1.99
CA PHE A 25 5.76 -5.47 -2.47
C PHE A 25 7.10 -5.92 -3.09
N HIS A 26 7.94 -4.97 -3.49
CA HIS A 26 9.27 -5.17 -4.00
C HIS A 26 10.23 -4.13 -3.40
N PRO A 27 11.52 -4.46 -3.22
CA PRO A 27 12.50 -3.49 -2.77
C PRO A 27 12.63 -2.31 -3.75
N LEU A 28 12.68 -1.09 -3.21
CA LEU A 28 12.99 0.11 -4.01
C LEU A 28 14.47 0.16 -4.42
N GLU A 29 15.38 -0.36 -3.59
CA GLU A 29 16.81 -0.42 -3.92
C GLU A 29 17.06 -1.34 -5.11
N PRO A 30 17.71 -0.86 -6.20
CA PRO A 30 17.84 -1.62 -7.45
C PRO A 30 18.50 -3.00 -7.30
N ALA A 31 19.61 -3.08 -6.56
CA ALA A 31 20.31 -4.34 -6.33
C ALA A 31 19.42 -5.34 -5.58
N GLN A 32 18.66 -4.86 -4.60
CA GLN A 32 17.78 -5.69 -3.82
C GLN A 32 16.56 -6.17 -4.63
N ARG A 33 16.07 -5.33 -5.55
CA ARG A 33 14.97 -5.67 -6.46
C ARG A 33 15.34 -6.80 -7.43
N LEU A 34 16.60 -6.84 -7.90
CA LEU A 34 17.10 -7.95 -8.71
C LEU A 34 17.08 -9.27 -7.93
N ILE A 35 17.55 -9.24 -6.67
CA ILE A 35 17.54 -10.41 -5.79
C ILE A 35 16.10 -10.88 -5.55
N ASP A 36 15.18 -9.97 -5.30
CA ASP A 36 13.76 -10.28 -5.11
C ASP A 36 13.13 -10.92 -6.36
N ALA A 37 13.43 -10.41 -7.56
CA ALA A 37 12.96 -11.00 -8.81
C ALA A 37 13.48 -12.44 -9.01
N GLN A 38 14.76 -12.70 -8.71
CA GLN A 38 15.33 -14.06 -8.77
C GLN A 38 14.73 -14.99 -7.71
N ALA A 39 14.49 -14.48 -6.50
CA ALA A 39 13.87 -15.23 -5.42
C ALA A 39 12.44 -15.69 -5.78
N LEU A 40 11.68 -14.83 -6.48
CA LEU A 40 10.29 -15.10 -6.87
C LEU A 40 10.13 -15.81 -8.22
N ALA A 41 11.18 -15.86 -9.06
CA ALA A 41 11.13 -16.48 -10.36
C ALA A 41 11.01 -18.03 -10.25
N PRO A 42 9.90 -18.64 -10.72
CA PRO A 42 9.62 -20.06 -10.48
C PRO A 42 10.64 -21.02 -11.10
N TYR A 43 11.31 -20.59 -12.18
CA TYR A 43 12.27 -21.41 -12.93
C TYR A 43 13.73 -20.98 -12.75
N PHE A 44 14.02 -20.05 -11.85
CA PHE A 44 15.39 -19.67 -11.53
C PHE A 44 16.02 -20.75 -10.65
N LYS A 45 17.13 -21.35 -11.11
CA LYS A 45 17.89 -22.33 -10.32
C LYS A 45 18.59 -21.62 -9.16
N ASP A 46 18.70 -22.30 -8.02
CA ASP A 46 19.41 -21.79 -6.84
C ASP A 46 18.92 -20.41 -6.36
N ARG A 47 17.61 -20.26 -6.19
CA ARG A 47 16.97 -19.00 -5.82
C ARG A 47 17.56 -18.44 -4.52
N PRO A 48 17.96 -17.15 -4.49
CA PRO A 48 18.38 -16.51 -3.26
C PRO A 48 17.18 -16.36 -2.30
N SER A 49 17.47 -16.13 -1.02
CA SER A 49 16.43 -15.76 -0.07
C SER A 49 15.78 -14.44 -0.47
N ARG A 50 14.45 -14.37 -0.34
CA ARG A 50 13.71 -13.14 -0.63
C ARG A 50 14.17 -12.03 0.34
N PRO A 51 14.40 -10.81 -0.15
CA PRO A 51 14.77 -9.69 0.70
C PRO A 51 13.65 -9.29 1.67
N LYS A 52 14.01 -8.69 2.79
CA LYS A 52 13.01 -8.08 3.69
C LYS A 52 12.36 -6.88 3.00
N LEU A 53 11.04 -6.89 2.91
CA LEU A 53 10.27 -5.78 2.36
C LEU A 53 10.08 -4.68 3.41
N LYS A 54 10.02 -3.44 2.95
CA LYS A 54 9.65 -2.30 3.80
C LYS A 54 8.14 -2.20 3.87
N THR A 55 7.61 -2.26 5.07
CA THR A 55 6.21 -2.02 5.37
C THR A 55 6.05 -0.73 6.16
N ALA A 56 4.86 -0.12 6.08
CA ALA A 56 4.44 0.96 6.94
C ALA A 56 2.90 0.97 6.99
N PRO A 57 2.29 0.94 8.19
CA PRO A 57 0.85 0.77 8.34
C PRO A 57 0.09 1.93 7.69
N VAL A 58 -1.11 1.63 7.19
CA VAL A 58 -2.05 2.64 6.68
C VAL A 58 -3.20 2.80 7.66
N LYS A 59 -3.54 4.05 7.99
CA LYS A 59 -4.65 4.37 8.88
C LYS A 59 -5.66 5.26 8.17
N ILE A 60 -6.91 4.82 8.12
CA ILE A 60 -8.04 5.59 7.61
C ILE A 60 -8.96 5.86 8.80
N ALA A 61 -9.13 7.13 9.16
CA ALA A 61 -9.96 7.54 10.28
C ALA A 61 -11.46 7.39 9.98
N ASP A 62 -12.31 7.78 10.93
CA ASP A 62 -13.76 7.66 10.78
C ASP A 62 -14.32 8.64 9.73
N ASN A 63 -15.45 8.26 9.13
CA ASN A 63 -16.21 9.08 8.17
C ASN A 63 -15.39 9.59 6.96
N VAL A 64 -14.43 8.79 6.48
CA VAL A 64 -13.66 9.10 5.27
C VAL A 64 -14.38 8.62 4.02
N TRP A 65 -14.39 9.42 2.95
CA TRP A 65 -14.80 8.98 1.61
C TRP A 65 -13.61 8.88 0.66
N ILE A 66 -13.41 7.72 0.04
CA ILE A 66 -12.37 7.47 -0.95
C ILE A 66 -13.02 7.20 -2.32
N GLY A 67 -12.77 8.10 -3.26
CA GLY A 67 -13.28 8.03 -4.64
C GLY A 67 -12.70 6.87 -5.44
N MET A 68 -13.41 6.49 -6.50
CA MET A 68 -13.06 5.30 -7.31
C MET A 68 -11.64 5.38 -7.87
N ASN A 69 -10.99 4.23 -8.04
CA ASN A 69 -9.64 4.12 -8.62
C ASN A 69 -8.54 4.88 -7.85
N ALA A 70 -8.80 5.38 -6.63
CA ALA A 70 -7.75 5.98 -5.82
C ALA A 70 -6.78 4.90 -5.30
N THR A 71 -5.51 5.27 -5.13
CA THR A 71 -4.46 4.43 -4.55
C THR A 71 -3.89 5.10 -3.31
N ILE A 72 -3.95 4.41 -2.17
CA ILE A 72 -3.40 4.84 -0.88
C ILE A 72 -2.12 4.05 -0.63
N LEU A 73 -0.99 4.75 -0.53
CA LEU A 73 0.33 4.14 -0.36
C LEU A 73 0.69 3.92 1.11
N LYS A 74 1.71 3.09 1.33
CA LYS A 74 2.16 2.68 2.66
C LYS A 74 2.53 3.88 3.55
N GLY A 75 2.21 3.78 4.83
CA GLY A 75 2.50 4.82 5.82
C GLY A 75 1.57 6.04 5.78
N VAL A 76 0.55 6.05 4.91
CA VAL A 76 -0.43 7.14 4.84
C VAL A 76 -1.43 7.03 5.99
N SER A 77 -1.70 8.18 6.61
CA SER A 77 -2.85 8.41 7.47
C SER A 77 -3.83 9.35 6.78
N ILE A 78 -5.12 8.99 6.73
CA ILE A 78 -6.21 9.86 6.26
C ILE A 78 -7.03 10.31 7.45
N GLY A 79 -7.12 11.63 7.65
CA GLY A 79 -7.84 12.25 8.76
C GLY A 79 -9.35 12.05 8.71
N GLU A 80 -10.00 12.30 9.85
CA GLU A 80 -11.45 12.13 10.00
C GLU A 80 -12.21 13.09 9.08
N ASN A 81 -13.36 12.67 8.54
CA ASN A 81 -14.21 13.49 7.66
C ASN A 81 -13.56 13.90 6.31
N SER A 82 -12.41 13.34 5.96
CA SER A 82 -11.71 13.64 4.71
C SER A 82 -12.36 13.01 3.48
N VAL A 83 -12.17 13.67 2.33
CA VAL A 83 -12.56 13.15 1.02
C VAL A 83 -11.33 13.03 0.13
N VAL A 84 -11.05 11.82 -0.37
CA VAL A 84 -10.04 11.57 -1.39
C VAL A 84 -10.72 11.49 -2.75
N ALA A 85 -10.34 12.38 -3.66
CA ALA A 85 -10.91 12.42 -5.01
C ALA A 85 -10.62 11.13 -5.81
N ALA A 86 -11.50 10.80 -6.76
CA ALA A 86 -11.33 9.65 -7.65
C ALA A 86 -10.00 9.72 -8.43
N GLY A 87 -9.34 8.58 -8.60
CA GLY A 87 -8.06 8.46 -9.33
C GLY A 87 -6.84 9.03 -8.60
N SER A 88 -6.99 9.52 -7.36
CA SER A 88 -5.86 10.09 -6.60
C SER A 88 -4.81 9.04 -6.25
N VAL A 89 -3.54 9.41 -6.29
CA VAL A 89 -2.44 8.65 -5.67
C VAL A 89 -2.01 9.38 -4.40
N VAL A 90 -2.41 8.84 -3.25
CA VAL A 90 -2.12 9.43 -1.95
C VAL A 90 -0.80 8.83 -1.44
N SER A 91 0.27 9.63 -1.53
CA SER A 91 1.63 9.29 -1.11
C SER A 91 2.06 9.98 0.19
N LYS A 92 1.23 10.88 0.71
CA LYS A 92 1.44 11.65 1.94
C LYS A 92 0.12 11.71 2.69
N SER A 93 0.19 11.72 4.02
CA SER A 93 -0.98 11.81 4.89
C SER A 93 -1.81 13.05 4.62
N VAL A 94 -3.13 12.89 4.74
CA VAL A 94 -4.14 13.94 4.58
C VAL A 94 -4.67 14.26 5.98
N PRO A 95 -4.71 15.55 6.39
CA PRO A 95 -5.22 15.94 7.70
C PRO A 95 -6.72 15.71 7.87
#